data_AF-A0A8J7Z3F7-F1
#
_entry.id   AF-A0A8J7Z3F7-F1
#
_cell.length_a   1.000
_cell.length_b   1.000
_cell.length_c   1.000
_cell.angle_alpha   90.00
_cell.angle_beta   90.00
_cell.angle_gamma   90.00
#
_symmetry.space_group_name_H-M   'P 1'
#
loop_
_entity.id
_entity.type
_entity.pdbx_description
1 polymer ?
#
loop_
_entity_poly.entity_id
_entity_poly.type
_entity_poly.pdbx_seq_one_letter_code
_entity_poly.pdbx_strand_id
1 'polypeptide(L)' 'MGESKRRKEALGEQYGKEPNIAPWLPFTKTQADRFTKLTITGAWTGIILLVAAWLTIRFIGPTVGWWTVN' A
#
# COMPACT_ATOMS: atom_id res chain seq x y z
N MET A 1 -19.82 -27.85 -9.50
CA MET A 1 -18.33 -27.88 -9.49
C MET A 1 -17.67 -27.86 -10.88
N GLY A 2 -18.39 -27.72 -12.01
CA GLY A 2 -17.78 -27.81 -13.36
C GLY A 2 -17.29 -26.49 -13.97
N GLU A 3 -17.80 -25.36 -13.52
CA GLU A 3 -17.47 -24.02 -14.04
C GLU A 3 -15.98 -23.67 -13.89
N SER A 4 -15.37 -23.99 -12.76
CA SER A 4 -13.95 -23.73 -12.51
C SER A 4 -13.02 -24.63 -13.33
N LYS A 5 -13.42 -25.87 -13.65
CA LYS A 5 -12.67 -26.74 -14.58
C LYS A 5 -12.79 -26.26 -16.03
N ARG A 6 -13.99 -25.86 -16.47
CA ARG A 6 -14.21 -25.27 -17.80
C ARG A 6 -13.45 -23.96 -18.00
N ARG A 7 -13.40 -23.10 -16.97
CA ARG A 7 -12.60 -21.86 -17.00
C ARG A 7 -11.10 -22.15 -17.05
N LYS A 8 -10.62 -23.20 -16.37
CA LYS A 8 -9.23 -23.68 -16.48
C LYS A 8 -8.89 -24.17 -17.89
N GLU A 9 -9.75 -24.98 -18.50
CA GLU A 9 -9.53 -25.49 -19.86
C GLU A 9 -9.58 -24.39 -20.92
N ALA A 10 -10.49 -23.42 -20.80
CA ALA A 10 -10.58 -22.29 -21.72
C ALA A 10 -9.41 -21.32 -21.61
N LEU A 11 -8.82 -21.17 -20.42
CA LEU A 11 -7.69 -20.26 -20.17
C LEU A 11 -6.32 -20.94 -20.35
N GLY A 12 -6.24 -22.27 -20.34
CA GLY A 12 -5.00 -23.03 -20.62
C GLY A 12 -3.80 -22.52 -19.83
N GLU A 13 -2.67 -22.25 -20.52
CA GLU A 13 -1.45 -21.68 -19.93
C GLU A 13 -1.59 -20.25 -19.39
N GLN A 14 -2.71 -19.56 -19.66
CA GLN A 14 -3.01 -18.25 -19.10
C GLN A 14 -3.78 -18.33 -17.78
N TYR A 15 -4.24 -19.53 -17.38
CA TYR A 15 -4.90 -19.70 -16.10
C TYR A 15 -3.90 -19.50 -14.95
N GLY A 16 -3.99 -18.35 -14.27
CA GLY A 16 -3.06 -17.97 -13.20
C GLY A 16 -1.94 -17.02 -13.65
N LYS A 17 -1.88 -16.62 -14.93
CA LYS A 17 -1.05 -15.49 -15.36
C LYS A 17 -1.78 -14.19 -15.05
N GLU A 18 -1.13 -13.33 -14.27
CA GLU A 18 -1.66 -11.99 -13.96
C GLU A 18 -1.89 -11.22 -15.26
N PRO A 19 -3.06 -10.57 -15.42
CA PRO A 19 -3.38 -9.87 -16.65
C PRO A 19 -2.39 -8.72 -16.84
N ASN A 20 -1.63 -8.67 -17.93
CA ASN A 20 -0.91 -7.44 -18.28
C ASN A 20 -1.95 -6.33 -18.53
N ILE A 21 -1.71 -5.12 -18.00
CA ILE A 21 -2.67 -3.99 -18.12
C ILE A 21 -2.89 -3.62 -19.59
N ALA A 22 -1.85 -3.76 -20.42
CA ALA A 22 -1.93 -3.65 -21.87
C ALA A 22 -0.74 -4.36 -22.54
N PRO A 23 -0.90 -4.99 -23.71
CA PRO A 23 0.16 -5.73 -24.41
C PRO A 23 1.26 -4.85 -25.03
N TRP A 24 1.09 -3.52 -25.08
CA TRP A 24 2.03 -2.57 -25.67
C TRP A 24 2.89 -1.80 -24.65
N LEU A 25 2.62 -1.98 -23.36
CA LEU A 25 3.30 -1.26 -22.28
C LEU A 25 4.13 -2.25 -21.45
N PRO A 26 5.45 -2.09 -21.30
CA PRO A 26 6.32 -3.02 -20.56
C PRO A 26 6.15 -2.94 -19.03
N PHE A 27 5.02 -2.42 -18.55
CA PHE A 27 4.68 -2.35 -17.13
C PHE A 27 3.59 -3.39 -16.82
N THR A 28 3.96 -4.43 -16.09
CA THR A 28 3.03 -5.46 -15.62
C THR A 28 2.12 -4.86 -14.53
N LYS A 29 0.84 -5.32 -14.40
CA LYS A 29 -0.05 -4.94 -13.27
C LYS A 29 0.68 -5.05 -11.92
N THR A 30 1.55 -6.06 -11.82
CA THR A 30 2.33 -6.36 -10.63
C THR A 30 3.30 -5.28 -10.23
N GLN A 31 3.93 -4.58 -11.18
CA GLN A 31 4.86 -3.49 -10.84
C GLN A 31 4.10 -2.28 -10.31
N ALA A 32 2.98 -1.93 -10.93
CA ALA A 32 2.11 -0.85 -10.46
C ALA A 32 1.53 -1.16 -9.07
N ASP A 33 1.02 -2.39 -8.86
CA ASP A 33 0.45 -2.81 -7.58
C ASP A 33 1.51 -2.81 -6.46
N ARG A 34 2.73 -3.28 -6.74
CA ARG A 34 3.85 -3.21 -5.78
C ARG A 34 4.22 -1.77 -5.44
N PHE A 35 4.28 -0.88 -6.43
CA PHE A 35 4.57 0.53 -6.20
C PHE A 35 3.48 1.18 -5.34
N THR A 36 2.20 0.97 -5.70
CA THR A 36 1.07 1.48 -4.93
C THR A 36 1.06 0.96 -3.50
N LYS A 37 1.32 -0.34 -3.29
CA LYS A 37 1.46 -0.93 -1.94
C LYS A 37 2.59 -0.30 -1.15
N LEU A 38 3.75 -0.07 -1.78
CA LEU A 38 4.89 0.59 -1.14
C LEU A 38 4.54 2.03 -0.76
N THR A 39 3.92 2.81 -1.67
CA THR A 39 3.51 4.20 -1.42
C THR A 39 2.47 4.28 -0.32
N ILE A 40 1.45 3.40 -0.32
CA ILE A 40 0.44 3.37 0.74
C ILE A 40 1.08 3.04 2.09
N THR A 41 1.97 2.05 2.14
CA THR A 41 2.68 1.67 3.37
C THR A 41 3.58 2.81 3.86
N GLY A 42 4.28 3.48 2.95
CA GLY A 42 5.10 4.66 3.23
C GLY A 42 4.27 5.85 3.73
N ALA A 43 3.11 6.10 3.14
CA ALA A 43 2.19 7.16 3.56
C ALA A 43 1.69 6.92 5.00
N TRP A 44 1.28 5.68 5.31
CA TRP A 44 0.90 5.30 6.67
C TRP A 44 2.04 5.47 7.67
N THR A 45 3.26 5.10 7.27
CA THR A 45 4.46 5.30 8.09
C THR A 45 4.69 6.78 8.38
N GLY A 46 4.53 7.65 7.36
CA GLY A 46 4.63 9.10 7.52
C GLY A 46 3.57 9.68 8.45
N ILE A 47 2.32 9.22 8.34
CA ILE A 47 1.24 9.65 9.24
C ILE A 47 1.56 9.26 10.68
N ILE A 48 1.99 8.03 10.92
CA ILE A 48 2.35 7.55 12.26
C ILE A 48 3.50 8.39 12.84
N LEU A 49 4.54 8.66 12.05
CA LEU A 49 5.65 9.51 12.46
C LEU A 49 5.20 10.93 12.82
N LEU A 50 4.35 11.54 12.01
CA LEU A 50 3.81 12.88 12.27
C LEU A 50 2.99 12.90 13.56
N VAL A 51 2.11 11.91 13.77
CA VAL A 51 1.33 11.80 15.00
C VAL A 51 2.24 11.58 16.21
N ALA A 52 3.24 10.69 16.10
CA ALA A 52 4.18 10.45 17.18
C ALA A 52 4.99 11.70 17.54
N ALA A 53 5.49 12.43 16.54
CA ALA A 53 6.19 13.69 16.76
C ALA A 53 5.26 14.74 17.38
N TRP A 54 4.03 14.85 16.90
CA TRP A 54 3.04 15.77 17.46
C TRP A 54 2.73 15.46 18.93
N LEU A 55 2.52 14.19 19.27
CA LEU A 55 2.30 13.76 20.66
C LEU A 55 3.55 14.04 21.51
N THR A 56 4.74 13.71 21.00
CA THR A 56 6.01 13.96 21.68
C THR A 56 6.14 15.44 22.03
N ILE A 57 5.96 16.32 21.06
CA ILE A 57 5.96 17.77 21.24
C ILE A 57 4.87 18.15 22.26
N ARG A 58 3.64 17.69 22.09
CA ARG A 58 2.48 18.07 22.91
C ARG A 58 2.60 17.66 24.37
N PHE A 59 3.23 16.52 24.68
CA PHE A 59 3.39 16.03 26.05
C PHE A 59 4.73 16.44 26.66
N ILE A 60 5.82 16.32 25.91
CA ILE A 60 7.15 16.67 26.41
C ILE A 60 7.29 18.18 26.56
N GLY A 61 6.77 18.97 25.62
CA GLY A 61 6.82 20.43 25.65
C GLY A 61 6.35 21.03 26.99
N PRO A 62 5.13 20.70 27.46
CA PRO A 62 4.66 21.15 28.77
C PRO A 62 5.48 20.60 29.94
N THR A 63 5.89 19.32 29.92
CA THR A 63 6.66 18.73 31.02
C THR A 63 8.08 19.30 31.16
N VAL A 64 8.68 19.72 30.05
CA VAL A 64 10.02 20.34 30.00
C VAL A 64 9.93 21.88 30.13
N GLY A 65 8.72 22.45 30.18
CA GLY A 65 8.51 23.90 30.33
C GLY A 65 8.73 24.70 29.05
N TRP A 66 8.72 24.05 27.88
CA TRP A 66 8.93 24.68 26.57
C TRP A 66 7.77 25.58 26.15
N TRP A 67 6.53 25.25 26.55
CA TRP A 67 5.36 26.14 26.53
C TRP A 67 4.31 25.64 27.53
N THR A 68 3.50 26.56 28.03
CA THR A 68 2.39 26.26 28.94
C THR A 68 1.10 26.03 28.17
N VAL A 69 0.34 25.02 28.60
CA VAL A 69 -1.04 24.85 28.15
C VAL A 69 -1.88 25.70 29.09
N ASN A 70 -2.45 26.78 28.58
CA ASN A 70 -3.32 27.68 29.34
C ASN A 70 -4.63 27.01 29.74
#